data_AF-W1YI65-F1
#
_entry.id   AF-W1YI65-F1
#
_cell.length_a   1.000
_cell.length_b   1.000
_cell.length_c   1.000
_cell.angle_alpha   90.00
_cell.angle_beta   90.00
_cell.angle_gamma   90.00
#
_symmetry.space_group_name_H-M   'P 1'
#
loop_
_entity.id
_entity.type
_entity.pdbx_description
1 polymer ?
#
loop_
_entity_poly.entity_id
_entity_poly.type
_entity_poly.pdbx_seq_one_letter_code
_entity_poly.pdbx_strand_id
1 'polypeptide(L)' 'ATVVPGTEVFKLYDTYGFPWELTEEIASERGFTIDHEGFEAAMKEQRERAREARIKEDAKVATPDITFLK' A
#
# COMPACT_ATOMS: atom_id res chain seq x y z
N ALA A 1 -6.02 -8.97 -25.25
CA ALA A 1 -5.32 -7.97 -24.43
C ALA A 1 -4.91 -8.66 -23.15
N THR A 2 -3.64 -8.57 -22.77
CA THR A 2 -3.15 -9.17 -21.53
C THR A 2 -3.22 -8.10 -20.45
N VAL A 3 -3.85 -8.42 -19.32
CA VAL A 3 -4.06 -7.47 -18.23
C VAL A 3 -2.95 -7.62 -17.19
N VAL A 4 -2.29 -6.52 -16.82
CA VAL A 4 -1.32 -6.46 -15.73
C VAL A 4 -2.09 -6.46 -14.41
N PRO A 5 -1.81 -7.40 -13.48
CA PRO A 5 -2.50 -7.46 -12.20
C PRO A 5 -2.32 -6.16 -11.40
N GLY A 6 -3.39 -5.68 -10.78
CA GLY A 6 -3.36 -4.46 -9.98
C GLY A 6 -2.40 -4.54 -8.78
N THR A 7 -2.09 -5.76 -8.31
CA THR A 7 -1.07 -6.03 -7.29
C THR A 7 0.35 -5.72 -7.76
N GLU A 8 0.68 -5.93 -9.03
CA GLU A 8 1.98 -5.56 -9.59
C GLU A 8 2.09 -4.05 -9.80
N VAL A 9 1.02 -3.43 -10.32
CA VAL A 9 0.92 -1.97 -10.44
C VAL A 9 1.04 -1.31 -9.07
N PHE A 10 0.39 -1.88 -8.06
CA PHE A 10 0.46 -1.42 -6.68
C PHE A 10 1.89 -1.53 -6.13
N LYS A 11 2.62 -2.60 -6.44
CA LYS A 11 4.02 -2.74 -6.04
C LYS A 11 4.90 -1.69 -6.71
N LEU A 12 4.69 -1.41 -8.00
CA LEU A 12 5.38 -0.33 -8.71
C LEU A 12 5.13 1.02 -8.05
N TYR A 13 3.88 1.28 -7.65
CA TYR A 13 3.49 2.50 -6.95
C TYR A 13 4.07 2.61 -5.53
N ASP A 14 3.84 1.60 -4.68
CA ASP A 14 4.17 1.64 -3.26
C ASP A 14 5.67 1.40 -2.97
N THR A 15 6.28 0.41 -3.64
CA THR A 15 7.68 0.03 -3.38
C THR A 15 8.65 0.83 -4.24
N TYR A 16 8.33 1.04 -5.51
CA TYR A 16 9.24 1.70 -6.46
C TYR A 16 8.92 3.17 -6.69
N GLY A 17 7.78 3.68 -6.20
CA GLY A 17 7.36 5.07 -6.38
C GLY A 17 6.95 5.41 -7.82
N PHE A 18 6.68 4.42 -8.66
CA PHE A 18 6.26 4.62 -10.04
C PHE A 18 4.77 4.97 -10.13
N PRO A 19 4.37 6.04 -10.82
CA PRO A 19 2.96 6.36 -11.00
C PRO A 19 2.25 5.24 -11.77
N TRP A 20 1.02 4.91 -11.36
CA TRP A 20 0.19 3.95 -12.09
C TRP A 20 -0.12 4.47 -13.50
N GLU A 21 -0.22 5.78 -13.70
CA GLU A 21 -0.42 6.43 -15.00
C GLU A 21 0.72 6.10 -15.97
N LEU A 22 1.97 6.17 -15.50
CA LEU A 22 3.14 5.81 -16.31
C LEU A 22 3.18 4.30 -16.59
N THR A 23 2.74 3.49 -15.63
CA THR A 23 2.63 2.04 -15.80
C THR A 23 1.57 1.69 -16.84
N GLU A 24 0.45 2.41 -16.87
CA GLU A 24 -0.61 2.28 -17.88
C GLU A 24 -0.13 2.69 -19.27
N GLU A 25 0.59 3.80 -19.37
CA GLU A 25 1.13 4.28 -20.64
C GLU A 25 2.10 3.24 -21.26
N ILE A 26 3.04 2.72 -20.47
CA ILE A 26 4.00 1.69 -20.90
C ILE A 26 3.31 0.36 -21.22
N ALA A 27 2.29 -0.01 -20.44
CA ALA A 27 1.50 -1.21 -20.70
C ALA A 27 0.74 -1.08 -22.03
N SER A 28 0.10 0.06 -22.27
CA SER A 28 -0.68 0.37 -23.47
C SER A 28 0.20 0.35 -24.73
N GLU A 29 1.40 0.93 -24.68
CA GLU A 29 2.38 0.87 -25.78
C GLU A 29 2.72 -0.58 -26.20
N ARG A 30 2.66 -1.51 -25.25
CA ARG A 30 2.95 -2.94 -25.46
C ARG A 30 1.70 -3.77 -25.74
N GLY A 31 0.51 -3.15 -25.81
CA GLY A 31 -0.77 -3.84 -26.01
C GLY A 31 -1.33 -4.53 -24.76
N PHE A 32 -0.86 -4.12 -23.58
CA PHE A 32 -1.36 -4.53 -22.28
C PHE A 32 -2.27 -3.46 -21.68
N THR A 33 -3.12 -3.85 -20.73
CA THR A 33 -3.94 -2.94 -19.94
C THR A 33 -3.68 -3.21 -18.47
N ILE A 34 -3.92 -2.24 -17.59
CA ILE A 34 -3.77 -2.45 -16.15
C ILE A 34 -5.10 -2.80 -15.49
N ASP A 35 -5.06 -3.61 -14.44
CA ASP A 35 -6.21 -3.89 -13.58
C ASP A 35 -6.33 -2.82 -12.49
N HIS A 36 -7.16 -1.82 -12.77
CA HIS A 36 -7.46 -0.70 -11.86
C HIS A 36 -8.18 -1.14 -10.59
N GLU A 37 -9.13 -2.08 -10.70
CA GLU A 37 -9.89 -2.55 -9.55
C GLU A 37 -8.98 -3.27 -8.55
N GLY A 38 -8.07 -4.11 -9.04
CA GLY A 38 -7.06 -4.77 -8.22
C GLY A 38 -6.08 -3.79 -7.55
N PHE A 39 -5.72 -2.70 -8.24
CA PHE A 39 -4.87 -1.65 -7.68
C PHE A 39 -5.57 -0.89 -6.54
N GLU A 40 -6.83 -0.50 -6.75
CA GLU A 40 -7.62 0.23 -5.76
C GLU A 40 -7.91 -0.64 -4.52
N ALA A 41 -8.18 -1.94 -4.72
CA ALA A 41 -8.32 -2.90 -3.63
C ALA A 41 -7.04 -3.03 -2.79
N ALA A 42 -5.87 -3.14 -3.43
CA ALA A 42 -4.58 -3.22 -2.74
C ALA A 42 -4.25 -1.94 -1.96
N MET A 43 -4.53 -0.77 -2.55
CA MET A 43 -4.45 0.54 -1.88
C MET A 43 -5.33 0.61 -0.63
N LYS A 44 -6.57 0.15 -0.74
CA LYS A 44 -7.51 0.13 0.39
C LYS A 44 -7.03 -0.80 1.51
N GLU A 45 -6.57 -2.00 1.17
CA GLU A 45 -6.04 -2.97 2.14
C GLU A 45 -4.78 -2.44 2.85
N GLN A 46 -3.88 -1.76 2.12
CA GLN A 46 -2.72 -1.12 2.74
C GLN A 46 -3.14 0.00 3.69
N ARG A 47 -4.11 0.83 3.29
CA ARG A 47 -4.63 1.92 4.14
C ARG A 47 -5.32 1.39 5.40
N GLU A 48 -6.07 0.31 5.28
CA GLU A 48 -6.68 -0.39 6.42
C GLU A 48 -5.61 -0.96 7.35
N ARG A 49 -4.59 -1.66 6.82
CA ARG A 49 -3.44 -2.14 7.61
C ARG A 49 -2.69 -1.02 8.33
N ALA A 50 -2.42 0.09 7.65
CA ALA A 50 -1.76 1.25 8.26
C ALA A 50 -2.60 1.84 9.40
N ARG A 51 -3.93 1.85 9.25
CA ARG A 51 -4.86 2.29 10.31
C ARG A 51 -4.86 1.33 11.49
N GLU A 52 -4.91 0.02 11.25
CA GLU A 52 -4.88 -1.00 12.31
C GLU A 52 -3.54 -1.04 13.05
N ALA A 53 -2.43 -0.83 12.34
CA ALA A 53 -1.10 -0.74 12.95
C ALA A 53 -1.02 0.40 13.96
N ARG A 54 -1.57 1.58 13.64
CA ARG A 54 -1.63 2.72 14.57
C ARG A 54 -2.48 2.41 15.81
N ILE A 55 -3.60 1.72 15.64
CA ILE A 55 -4.49 1.34 16.76
C ILE A 55 -3.80 0.31 17.68
N LYS A 56 -2.93 -0.56 17.15
CA LYS A 56 -2.18 -1.54 17.95
C LYS A 56 -0.95 -0.96 18.66
N GLU A 57 -0.36 0.13 18.19
CA GLU A 57 0.73 0.81 18.91
C GLU A 57 0.26 1.54 20.18
N ASP A 58 -0.96 2.08 20.18
CA ASP A 58 -1.56 2.69 21.38
C ASP A 58 -1.77 1.67 22.53
N ALA A 59 -1.72 0.36 22.25
CA ALA A 59 -1.87 -0.70 23.24
C ALA A 59 -0.54 -1.25 23.80
N LYS A 60 0.63 -0.79 23.33
CA LYS A 60 1.94 -1.28 23.81
C LYS A 60 2.89 -0.23 24.38
N VAL A 61 2.51 1.03 24.46
CA VAL A 61 3.23 2.02 25.30
C VAL A 61 2.64 2.01 26.71
N ALA A 62 2.66 0.85 27.37
CA ALA A 62 2.68 0.83 28.82
C ALA A 62 4.11 1.17 29.24
N THR A 63 4.44 2.46 29.30
CA THR A 63 5.61 2.90 30.05
C THR A 63 5.43 2.37 31.48
N PRO A 64 6.30 1.49 32.01
CA PRO A 64 6.27 1.17 33.42
C PRO A 64 6.55 2.48 34.16
N ASP A 65 5.57 2.91 34.93
CA ASP A 65 5.60 4.17 35.67
C ASP A 65 6.77 4.16 36.67
N ILE A 66 7.83 4.92 36.38
CA ILE A 66 9.05 5.05 37.22
C ILE A 66 8.93 6.17 38.27
N THR A 67 7.71 6.65 38.55
CA THR A 67 7.44 7.72 39.52
C THR A 67 7.83 7.38 40.98
N PHE A 68 8.27 6.15 41.26
CA PHE A 68 8.76 5.73 42.59
C PHE A 68 10.26 6.00 42.87
N LEU A 69 11.00 6.62 41.95
CA LEU A 69 12.46 6.82 42.09
C LEU A 69 12.93 8.27 42.27
N LYS A 70 12.08 9.20 42.73
CA LYS A 70 12.52 10.57 43.04
C LYS A 70 11.84 11.16 44.26
#